data_AF-A0A5S4ZXN8-F1
#
_entry.id   AF-A0A5S4ZXN8-F1
#
_cell.length_a   1.000
_cell.length_b   1.000
_cell.length_c   1.000
_cell.angle_alpha   90.00
_cell.angle_beta   90.00
_cell.angle_gamma   90.00
#
_symmetry.space_group_name_H-M   'P 1'
#
loop_
_entity.id
_entity.type
_entity.pdbx_description
1 polymer ?
#
loop_
_entity_poly.entity_id
_entity_poly.type
_entity_poly.pdbx_seq_one_letter_code
_entity_poly.pdbx_strand_id
1 'polypeptide(L)'
;MFVKYLITFAVCLLFSLNCAGAQYAVDPRATVIDNEEHNIMRLIKQAMEYNWWSSESNYQVELSRFYTDPALDNILDSVKKYRVTSTDWYSLTFLENCHIVYKNGNTAVASAYLKDIDVITKNVQKGRGVFTLQKSQDGFWRIKDMDFYWCPDNNPLLDQEVTNY
;
A
#
# COMPACT_ATOMS: atom_id res chain seq x y z
N MET A 1 10.04 54.25 32.97
CA MET A 1 10.08 52.78 32.77
C MET A 1 9.07 52.26 31.73
N PHE A 2 8.00 52.98 31.39
CA PHE A 2 6.95 52.51 30.47
C PHE A 2 7.32 52.43 28.97
N VAL A 3 8.26 53.26 28.50
CA VAL A 3 8.60 53.35 27.06
C VAL A 3 9.29 52.09 26.52
N LYS A 4 10.04 51.36 27.37
CA LYS A 4 10.73 50.13 26.95
C LYS A 4 9.75 48.99 26.62
N TYR A 5 8.64 48.89 27.34
CA TYR A 5 7.63 47.83 27.13
C TYR A 5 6.81 48.05 25.85
N LEU A 6 6.58 49.31 25.48
CA LEU A 6 5.84 49.68 24.26
C LEU A 6 6.61 49.30 22.98
N ILE A 7 7.93 49.46 22.99
CA ILE A 7 8.78 49.09 21.85
C ILE A 7 8.84 47.56 21.69
N THR A 8 8.97 46.81 22.80
CA THR A 8 8.98 45.34 22.75
C THR A 8 7.65 44.78 22.23
N PHE A 9 6.53 45.39 22.62
CA PHE A 9 5.20 44.95 22.16
C PHE A 9 4.98 45.21 20.66
N ALA A 10 5.47 46.35 20.14
CA ALA A 10 5.38 46.69 18.72
C ALA A 10 6.22 45.76 17.83
N VAL A 11 7.41 45.33 18.29
CA VAL A 11 8.26 44.39 17.56
C VAL A 11 7.63 42.98 17.48
N CYS A 12 6.97 42.53 18.55
CA CYS A 12 6.25 41.24 18.53
C CYS A 12 5.05 41.24 17.57
N LEU A 13 4.33 42.36 17.45
CA LEU A 13 3.21 42.51 16.51
C LEU A 13 3.66 42.54 15.04
N LEU A 14 4.83 43.11 14.75
CA LEU A 14 5.40 43.10 13.40
C LEU A 14 5.93 41.73 12.98
N PHE A 15 6.35 40.88 13.93
CA PHE A 15 6.75 39.50 13.66
C PHE A 15 5.54 38.58 13.41
N SER A 16 4.40 38.79 14.09
CA SER A 16 3.20 37.98 13.86
C SER A 16 2.46 38.32 12.57
N LEU A 17 2.59 39.54 12.05
CA LEU A 17 1.98 39.95 10.78
C LEU A 17 2.75 39.49 9.52
N ASN A 18 4.02 39.10 9.64
CA ASN A 18 4.80 38.60 8.50
C ASN A 18 4.66 37.08 8.25
N CYS A 19 3.95 36.33 9.09
CA CYS A 19 3.68 34.91 8.86
C CYS A 19 2.46 34.61 7.98
N ALA A 20 1.69 35.63 7.56
CA ALA A 20 0.48 35.44 6.75
C ALA A 20 0.73 35.41 5.22
N GLY A 21 1.98 35.58 4.77
CA GLY A 21 2.31 35.84 3.36
C GLY A 21 3.01 34.72 2.57
N ALA A 22 3.21 33.53 3.15
CA ALA A 22 3.78 32.39 2.42
C ALA A 22 2.69 31.37 2.07
N GLN A 23 1.69 31.80 1.30
CA GLN A 23 0.86 30.85 0.57
C GLN A 23 1.71 30.29 -0.57
N TYR A 24 2.43 29.21 -0.28
CA TYR A 24 2.93 28.33 -1.32
C TYR A 24 1.72 27.96 -2.18
N ALA A 25 1.73 28.41 -3.44
CA ALA A 25 0.85 27.87 -4.46
C ALA A 25 1.26 26.41 -4.69
N VAL A 26 0.77 25.53 -3.81
CA VAL A 26 0.84 24.09 -4.00
C VAL A 26 0.00 23.82 -5.23
N ASP A 27 0.64 23.37 -6.30
CA ASP A 27 -0.06 22.92 -7.51
C ASP A 27 -1.06 21.84 -7.09
N PRO A 28 -2.38 22.06 -7.23
CA PRO A 28 -3.38 21.07 -6.85
C PRO A 28 -3.29 19.78 -7.67
N ARG A 29 -2.51 19.76 -8.77
CA ARG A 29 -2.20 18.52 -9.50
C ARG A 29 -1.16 17.69 -8.77
N ALA A 30 -0.21 18.29 -8.06
CA ALA A 30 0.82 17.56 -7.32
C ALA A 30 0.22 16.83 -6.09
N THR A 31 -0.74 17.44 -5.40
CA THR A 31 -1.39 16.83 -4.22
C THR A 31 -2.39 15.72 -4.55
N VAL A 32 -3.03 15.77 -5.72
CA VAL A 32 -3.96 14.71 -6.16
C VAL A 32 -3.20 13.47 -6.63
N ILE A 33 -2.04 13.64 -7.29
CA ILE A 33 -1.21 12.52 -7.78
C ILE A 33 -0.65 11.70 -6.60
N ASP A 34 -0.17 12.36 -5.55
CA ASP A 34 0.38 11.73 -4.33
C ASP A 34 -0.67 10.90 -3.58
N ASN A 35 -1.91 11.38 -3.50
CA ASN A 35 -2.98 10.66 -2.83
C ASN A 35 -3.37 9.35 -3.56
N GLU A 36 -3.43 9.36 -4.90
CA GLU A 36 -3.80 8.15 -5.64
C GLU A 36 -2.75 7.03 -5.55
N GLU A 37 -1.47 7.37 -5.65
CA GLU A 37 -0.38 6.38 -5.56
C GLU A 37 -0.34 5.77 -4.16
N HIS A 38 -0.49 6.61 -3.13
CA HIS A 38 -0.60 6.14 -1.75
C HIS A 38 -1.82 5.22 -1.55
N ASN A 39 -2.96 5.51 -2.19
CA ASN A 39 -4.14 4.65 -2.13
C ASN A 39 -3.91 3.30 -2.83
N ILE A 40 -3.21 3.27 -3.96
CA ILE A 40 -2.84 2.02 -4.65
C ILE A 40 -1.90 1.19 -3.76
N MET A 41 -0.87 1.80 -3.19
CA MET A 41 0.07 1.10 -2.30
C MET A 41 -0.63 0.55 -1.06
N ARG A 42 -1.54 1.34 -0.46
CA ARG A 42 -2.36 0.90 0.69
C ARG A 42 -3.27 -0.27 0.32
N LEU A 43 -3.91 -0.21 -0.85
CA LEU A 43 -4.75 -1.29 -1.37
C LEU A 43 -3.95 -2.59 -1.49
N ILE A 44 -2.78 -2.56 -2.13
CA ILE A 44 -1.92 -3.75 -2.27
C ILE A 44 -1.51 -4.28 -0.90
N LYS A 45 -1.12 -3.39 0.03
CA LYS A 45 -0.77 -3.78 1.39
C LYS A 45 -1.92 -4.51 2.08
N GLN A 46 -3.10 -3.90 2.08
CA GLN A 46 -4.30 -4.48 2.69
C GLN A 46 -4.67 -5.81 2.05
N ALA A 47 -4.57 -5.92 0.72
CA ALA A 47 -4.89 -7.12 -0.02
C ALA A 47 -3.96 -8.31 0.31
N MET A 48 -2.65 -8.05 0.43
CA MET A 48 -1.64 -9.06 0.75
C MET A 48 -1.63 -9.47 2.22
N GLU A 49 -1.86 -8.51 3.12
CA GLU A 49 -1.84 -8.73 4.56
C GLU A 49 -3.22 -9.15 5.12
N TYR A 50 -4.26 -9.23 4.27
CA TYR A 50 -5.59 -9.70 4.69
C TYR A 50 -5.55 -11.19 5.00
N ASN A 51 -5.84 -11.56 6.25
CA ASN A 51 -5.78 -12.94 6.76
C ASN A 51 -7.13 -13.46 7.28
N TRP A 52 -8.19 -12.64 7.27
CA TRP A 52 -9.51 -13.02 7.80
C TRP A 52 -10.34 -13.88 6.84
N TRP A 53 -9.85 -14.08 5.61
CA TRP A 53 -10.44 -15.00 4.63
C TRP A 53 -10.44 -16.46 5.09
N SER A 54 -9.76 -16.82 6.17
CA SER A 54 -9.77 -18.18 6.73
C SER A 54 -10.97 -18.45 7.65
N SER A 55 -11.49 -17.43 8.35
CA SER A 55 -12.50 -17.58 9.41
C SER A 55 -13.84 -16.89 9.13
N GLU A 56 -13.86 -15.84 8.31
CA GLU A 56 -15.08 -15.02 8.13
C GLU A 56 -16.08 -15.63 7.15
N SER A 57 -17.38 -15.56 7.44
CA SER A 57 -18.42 -16.02 6.52
C SER A 57 -18.60 -15.10 5.30
N ASN A 58 -18.30 -13.82 5.45
CA ASN A 58 -18.43 -12.76 4.44
C ASN A 58 -17.15 -12.46 3.65
N TYR A 59 -16.14 -13.34 3.70
CA TYR A 59 -14.83 -13.14 3.04
C TYR A 59 -14.95 -12.74 1.56
N GLN A 60 -15.98 -13.20 0.85
CA GLN A 60 -16.24 -12.85 -0.55
C GLN A 60 -16.48 -11.35 -0.74
N VAL A 61 -17.26 -10.75 0.15
CA VAL A 61 -17.56 -9.32 0.11
C VAL A 61 -16.31 -8.51 0.43
N GLU A 62 -15.55 -8.92 1.44
CA GLU A 62 -14.32 -8.23 1.82
C GLU A 62 -13.25 -8.32 0.73
N LEU A 63 -13.04 -9.50 0.13
CA LEU A 63 -12.10 -9.67 -0.97
C LEU A 63 -12.50 -8.87 -2.22
N SER A 64 -13.79 -8.68 -2.49
CA SER A 64 -14.27 -7.85 -3.61
C SER A 64 -13.93 -6.36 -3.48
N ARG A 65 -13.55 -5.90 -2.27
CA ARG A 65 -13.04 -4.54 -2.06
C ARG A 65 -11.61 -4.39 -2.57
N PHE A 66 -10.85 -5.49 -2.60
CA PHE A 66 -9.46 -5.49 -2.99
C PHE A 66 -9.26 -5.94 -4.45
N TYR A 67 -10.05 -6.90 -4.89
CA TYR A 67 -9.87 -7.59 -6.16
C TYR A 67 -11.06 -7.40 -7.10
N THR A 68 -10.78 -7.48 -8.39
CA THR A 68 -11.77 -7.57 -9.47
C THR A 68 -11.38 -8.68 -10.43
N ASP A 69 -12.25 -9.01 -11.38
CA ASP A 69 -12.04 -10.13 -12.27
C ASP A 69 -10.88 -9.85 -13.24
N PRO A 70 -9.99 -10.83 -13.50
CA PRO A 70 -10.07 -12.25 -13.08
C PRO A 70 -9.45 -12.59 -11.72
N ALA A 71 -8.68 -11.70 -11.09
CA ALA A 71 -8.00 -12.00 -9.83
C ALA A 71 -8.96 -12.39 -8.69
N LEU A 72 -10.13 -11.74 -8.61
CA LEU A 72 -11.13 -12.05 -7.58
C LEU A 72 -11.56 -13.52 -7.64
N ASP A 73 -11.96 -14.00 -8.82
CA ASP A 73 -12.37 -15.40 -9.02
C ASP A 73 -11.28 -16.39 -8.59
N ASN A 74 -10.04 -16.15 -9.01
CA ASN A 74 -8.90 -17.00 -8.67
C ASN A 74 -8.66 -17.11 -7.15
N ILE A 75 -8.75 -15.97 -6.45
CA ILE A 75 -8.57 -15.95 -5.00
C ILE A 75 -9.74 -16.60 -4.29
N LEU A 76 -10.98 -16.32 -4.70
CA LEU A 76 -12.16 -16.94 -4.10
C LEU A 76 -12.12 -18.46 -4.24
N ASP A 77 -11.70 -18.97 -5.39
CA ASP A 77 -11.55 -20.40 -5.61
C ASP A 77 -10.41 -21.00 -4.79
N SER A 78 -9.30 -20.29 -4.62
CA SER A 78 -8.20 -20.70 -3.75
C SER A 78 -8.64 -20.78 -2.28
N VAL A 79 -9.38 -19.78 -1.79
CA VAL A 79 -9.92 -19.76 -0.42
C VAL A 79 -10.93 -20.89 -0.21
N LYS A 80 -11.83 -21.14 -1.17
CA LYS A 80 -12.78 -22.26 -1.09
C LYS A 80 -12.04 -23.59 -1.00
N LYS A 81 -11.04 -23.82 -1.87
CA LYS A 81 -10.23 -25.05 -1.85
C LYS A 81 -9.50 -25.22 -0.51
N TYR A 82 -8.91 -24.15 0.01
CA TYR A 82 -8.25 -24.16 1.33
C TYR A 82 -9.22 -24.58 2.44
N ARG A 83 -10.40 -23.95 2.52
CA ARG A 83 -11.41 -24.24 3.56
C ARG A 83 -11.93 -25.67 3.51
N VAL A 84 -11.94 -26.30 2.34
CA VAL A 84 -12.39 -27.70 2.16
C VAL A 84 -11.28 -28.69 2.49
N THR A 85 -10.02 -28.37 2.17
CA THR A 85 -8.91 -29.34 2.21
C THR A 85 -8.19 -29.41 3.55
N SER A 86 -8.50 -28.53 4.51
CA SER A 86 -7.86 -28.48 5.84
C SER A 86 -6.33 -28.58 5.76
N THR A 87 -5.74 -27.87 4.81
CA THR A 87 -4.29 -27.86 4.60
C THR A 87 -3.62 -26.97 5.65
N ASP A 88 -2.47 -27.41 6.16
CA ASP A 88 -1.67 -26.68 7.16
C ASP A 88 -0.95 -25.45 6.57
N TRP A 89 -1.54 -24.81 5.55
CA TRP A 89 -0.93 -23.64 4.93
C TRP A 89 -1.16 -22.42 5.81
N TYR A 90 -0.18 -22.16 6.66
CA TYR A 90 -0.18 -21.05 7.59
C TYR A 90 1.00 -20.11 7.31
N SER A 91 1.02 -19.47 6.14
CA SER A 91 1.95 -18.36 5.88
C SER A 91 1.26 -17.02 6.09
N LEU A 92 2.01 -16.05 6.62
CA LEU A 92 1.62 -14.64 6.66
C LEU A 92 2.48 -13.88 5.66
N THR A 93 1.83 -13.26 4.69
CA THR A 93 2.47 -12.37 3.70
C THR A 93 2.49 -10.95 4.24
N PHE A 94 3.64 -10.29 4.12
CA PHE A 94 3.84 -8.89 4.49
C PHE A 94 4.38 -8.11 3.31
N LEU A 95 3.87 -6.89 3.13
CA LEU A 95 4.39 -5.96 2.13
C LEU A 95 5.58 -5.19 2.70
N GLU A 96 6.80 -5.44 2.20
CA GLU A 96 8.00 -4.73 2.66
C GLU A 96 8.18 -3.39 1.94
N ASN A 97 8.00 -3.39 0.61
CA ASN A 97 8.11 -2.19 -0.21
C ASN A 97 7.22 -2.34 -1.45
N CYS A 98 6.73 -1.23 -2.00
CA CYS A 98 5.88 -1.19 -3.17
C CYS A 98 6.17 0.06 -3.98
N HIS A 99 6.38 -0.10 -5.29
CA HIS A 99 6.61 1.01 -6.20
C HIS A 99 5.63 0.94 -7.37
N ILE A 100 5.07 2.10 -7.75
CA ILE A 100 4.23 2.22 -8.93
C ILE A 100 5.15 2.35 -10.15
N VAL A 101 5.11 1.37 -11.04
CA VAL A 101 5.92 1.33 -12.27
C VAL A 101 5.22 2.08 -13.41
N TYR A 102 3.89 2.05 -13.41
CA TYR A 102 3.06 2.70 -14.41
C TYR A 102 1.73 3.12 -13.79
N LYS A 103 1.22 4.29 -14.18
CA LYS A 103 -0.14 4.74 -13.86
C LYS A 103 -0.70 5.60 -14.98
N ASN A 104 -1.94 5.32 -15.35
CA ASN A 104 -2.81 6.23 -16.09
C ASN A 104 -4.14 6.38 -15.33
N GLY A 105 -5.07 7.19 -15.83
CA GLY A 105 -6.34 7.48 -15.12
C GLY A 105 -7.17 6.25 -14.72
N ASN A 106 -7.02 5.10 -15.41
CA ASN A 106 -7.83 3.90 -15.19
C ASN A 106 -7.02 2.62 -14.93
N THR A 107 -5.70 2.64 -15.07
CA THR A 107 -4.83 1.45 -14.95
C THR A 107 -3.55 1.81 -14.22
N ALA A 108 -3.10 0.94 -13.33
CA ALA A 108 -1.81 1.05 -12.70
C ALA A 108 -1.10 -0.30 -12.68
N VAL A 109 0.23 -0.27 -12.73
CA VAL A 109 1.09 -1.44 -12.50
C VAL A 109 2.02 -1.10 -11.36
N ALA A 110 2.01 -1.95 -10.34
CA ALA A 110 2.87 -1.84 -9.19
C ALA A 110 3.75 -3.08 -9.07
N SER A 111 4.97 -2.90 -8.59
CA SER A 111 5.84 -4.00 -8.22
C SER A 111 6.17 -3.88 -6.75
N ALA A 112 6.11 -4.99 -6.02
CA ALA A 112 6.29 -5.01 -4.59
C ALA A 112 7.25 -6.11 -4.15
N TYR A 113 7.93 -5.85 -3.04
CA TYR A 113 8.70 -6.84 -2.31
C TYR A 113 7.84 -7.40 -1.19
N LEU A 114 7.78 -8.72 -1.16
CA LEU A 114 6.93 -9.48 -0.26
C LEU A 114 7.80 -10.36 0.63
N LYS A 115 7.35 -10.51 1.87
CA LYS A 115 7.92 -11.43 2.84
C LYS A 115 6.83 -12.37 3.32
N ASP A 116 7.02 -13.65 3.07
CA ASP A 116 6.19 -14.72 3.61
C ASP A 116 6.86 -15.32 4.84
N ILE A 117 6.08 -15.48 5.91
CA ILE A 117 6.52 -16.12 7.15
C ILE A 117 5.61 -17.31 7.42
N ASP A 118 6.18 -18.51 7.41
CA ASP A 118 5.49 -19.71 7.90
C ASP A 118 5.31 -19.58 9.43
N VAL A 119 4.07 -19.62 9.91
CA VAL A 119 3.79 -19.40 11.34
C VAL A 119 4.20 -20.58 12.22
N ILE A 120 4.36 -21.78 11.67
CA ILE A 120 4.79 -22.99 12.37
C ILE A 120 6.32 -23.03 12.41
N THR A 121 6.96 -23.04 11.25
CA THR A 121 8.42 -23.23 11.14
C THR A 121 9.21 -21.96 11.38
N LYS A 122 8.56 -20.78 11.28
CA LYS A 122 9.20 -19.45 11.27
C LYS A 122 10.15 -19.24 10.11
N ASN A 123 10.12 -20.11 9.11
CA ASN A 123 10.87 -19.93 7.87
C ASN A 123 10.38 -18.66 7.17
N VAL A 124 11.33 -17.87 6.69
CA VAL A 124 11.07 -16.62 5.99
C VAL A 124 11.43 -16.81 4.52
N GLN A 125 10.49 -16.53 3.64
CA GLN A 125 10.72 -16.48 2.20
C GLN A 125 10.49 -15.06 1.72
N LYS A 126 11.39 -14.57 0.86
CA LYS A 126 11.23 -13.29 0.18
C LYS A 126 10.87 -13.49 -1.28
N GLY A 127 10.05 -12.59 -1.80
CA GLY A 127 9.63 -12.63 -3.18
C GLY A 127 9.28 -11.25 -3.72
N ARG A 128 8.92 -11.24 -4.98
CA ARG A 128 8.44 -10.07 -5.70
C ARG A 128 7.05 -10.34 -6.24
N GLY A 129 6.13 -9.41 -6.01
CA GLY A 129 4.81 -9.38 -6.65
C GLY A 129 4.75 -8.31 -7.74
N VAL A 130 4.11 -8.61 -8.86
CA VAL A 130 3.71 -7.61 -9.86
C VAL A 130 2.19 -7.57 -9.87
N PHE A 131 1.62 -6.38 -9.70
CA PHE A 131 0.18 -6.17 -9.57
C PHE A 131 -0.31 -5.26 -10.70
N THR A 132 -1.30 -5.74 -11.44
CA THR A 132 -2.05 -4.92 -12.39
C THR A 132 -3.36 -4.50 -11.73
N LEU A 133 -3.60 -3.19 -11.67
CA LEU A 133 -4.78 -2.61 -11.05
C LEU A 133 -5.64 -1.89 -12.08
N GLN A 134 -6.94 -1.91 -11.85
CA GLN A 134 -7.92 -1.21 -12.65
C GLN A 134 -8.79 -0.32 -11.75
N LYS A 135 -9.06 0.90 -12.24
CA LYS A 135 -10.05 1.78 -11.64
C LYS A 135 -11.43 1.40 -12.15
N SER A 136 -12.34 1.08 -11.24
CA SER A 136 -13.71 0.69 -11.52
C SER A 136 -14.63 1.90 -11.70
N GLN A 137 -15.86 1.64 -12.11
CA GLN A 137 -16.88 2.69 -12.37
C GLN A 137 -17.25 3.49 -11.12
N ASP A 138 -17.13 2.89 -9.93
CA ASP A 138 -17.31 3.55 -8.63
C ASP A 138 -16.11 4.43 -8.23
N GLY A 139 -15.06 4.49 -9.04
CA GLY A 139 -13.87 5.33 -8.85
C GLY A 139 -12.80 4.70 -7.96
N PHE A 140 -13.01 3.50 -7.42
CA PHE A 140 -12.03 2.80 -6.58
C PHE A 140 -11.03 1.98 -7.41
N TRP A 141 -9.84 1.77 -6.87
CA TRP A 141 -8.85 0.86 -7.46
C TRP A 141 -9.10 -0.56 -6.97
N ARG A 142 -8.94 -1.54 -7.86
CA ARG A 142 -8.98 -2.97 -7.54
C ARG A 142 -7.86 -3.71 -8.28
N ILE A 143 -7.30 -4.74 -7.66
CA ILE A 143 -6.31 -5.62 -8.25
C ILE A 143 -7.03 -6.53 -9.25
N LYS A 144 -6.62 -6.44 -10.52
CA LYS A 144 -7.15 -7.22 -11.63
C LYS A 144 -6.32 -8.47 -11.88
N ASP A 145 -5.02 -8.37 -11.70
CA ASP A 145 -4.07 -9.45 -11.97
C ASP A 145 -2.86 -9.35 -11.06
N MET A 146 -2.23 -10.49 -10.77
CA MET A 146 -1.05 -10.57 -9.92
C MET A 146 -0.17 -11.77 -10.25
N ASP A 147 1.14 -11.52 -10.34
CA ASP A 147 2.16 -12.54 -10.54
C ASP A 147 3.18 -12.48 -9.41
N PHE A 148 3.57 -13.66 -8.89
CA PHE A 148 4.53 -13.78 -7.80
C PHE A 148 5.77 -14.55 -8.21
N TYR A 149 6.93 -14.02 -7.84
CA TYR A 149 8.24 -14.61 -8.08
C TYR A 149 8.94 -14.75 -6.73
N TRP A 150 8.97 -15.97 -6.21
CA TRP A 150 9.65 -16.28 -4.96
C TRP A 150 11.11 -16.59 -5.23
N CYS A 151 12.01 -16.04 -4.42
CA CYS A 151 13.40 -16.41 -4.52
C CYS A 151 13.63 -17.77 -3.85
N PRO A 152 14.31 -18.71 -4.53
CA PRO A 152 14.96 -19.82 -3.85
C PRO A 152 15.99 -19.27 -2.86
N ASP A 153 16.13 -19.91 -1.70
CA ASP A 153 16.91 -19.42 -0.55
C ASP A 153 18.26 -18.75 -0.90
N ASN A 154 18.55 -17.66 -0.18
CA ASN A 154 19.85 -16.94 -0.15
C ASN A 154 20.26 -16.19 -1.42
N ASN A 155 19.38 -15.36 -2.02
CA ASN A 155 19.82 -14.37 -3.02
C ASN A 155 20.10 -13.00 -2.34
N PRO A 156 21.38 -12.66 -2.06
CA PRO A 156 21.75 -11.43 -1.33
C PRO A 156 21.44 -10.12 -2.08
N LEU A 157 21.06 -10.19 -3.36
CA LEU A 157 20.76 -9.01 -4.18
C LEU A 157 19.46 -8.31 -3.75
N LEU A 158 18.48 -9.05 -3.21
CA LEU A 158 17.23 -8.45 -2.73
C LEU A 158 17.38 -7.71 -1.40
N ASP A 159 18.25 -8.19 -0.51
CA ASP A 159 18.49 -7.56 0.78
C ASP A 159 19.11 -6.16 0.63
N GLN A 160 19.88 -5.94 -0.44
CA GLN A 160 20.49 -4.65 -0.75
C GLN A 160 19.52 -3.66 -1.41
N GLU A 161 18.56 -4.11 -2.21
CA GLU A 161 17.58 -3.23 -2.86
C GLU A 161 16.55 -2.66 -1.87
N VAL A 162 16.22 -3.39 -0.80
CA VAL A 162 15.30 -2.90 0.25
C VAL A 162 15.91 -1.75 1.06
N THR A 163 17.23 -1.71 1.22
CA THR A 163 17.91 -0.68 2.05
C THR A 163 18.26 0.62 1.32
N ASN A 164 18.14 0.66 -0.01
CA ASN A 164 18.70 1.75 -0.83
C ASN A 164 17.68 2.79 -1.34
N TYR A 165 16.49 2.86 -0.74
CA TYR A 165 15.45 3.84 -1.11
C TYR A 165 14.82 4.51 0.10
#